data_AF-A0A1F8Y0M3-F1
#
_entry.id   AF-A0A1F8Y0M3-F1
#
_cell.length_a   1.000
_cell.length_b   1.000
_cell.length_c   1.000
_cell.angle_alpha   90.00
_cell.angle_beta   90.00
_cell.angle_gamma   90.00
#
_symmetry.space_group_name_H-M   'P 1'
#
loop_
_entity.id
_entity.type
_entity.pdbx_description
1 polymer ?
#
loop_
_entity_poly.entity_id
_entity_poly.type
_entity_poly.pdbx_seq_one_letter_code
_entity_poly.pdbx_strand_id
1 'polypeptide(L)'
;MSEGRKKRQDSLKAAYGTLYTEVSQLLREADPIRLIVIGAPDDEYDPEVSTILPRLREAKSPRDVQRIVHGEFAHWFGAEIAGPATDYVGVSEDIWKAWNKFHLSA
;
A
#
# COMPACT_ATOMS: atom_id res chain seq x y z
N MET A 1 12.43 3.46 14.13
CA MET A 1 11.04 3.94 13.99
C MET A 1 10.71 4.89 15.14
N SER A 2 10.21 6.10 14.87
CA SER A 2 9.75 7.03 15.92
C SER A 2 8.45 6.53 16.56
N GLU A 3 8.27 6.74 17.87
CA GLU A 3 7.06 6.32 18.62
C GLU A 3 5.75 6.81 17.98
N GLY A 4 5.75 7.99 17.36
CA GLY A 4 4.58 8.54 16.67
C GLY A 4 4.16 7.73 15.43
N ARG A 5 5.12 7.19 14.67
CA ARG A 5 4.85 6.39 13.47
C ARG A 5 4.24 5.04 13.85
N LYS A 6 4.76 4.42 14.92
CA LYS A 6 4.24 3.15 15.44
C LYS A 6 2.79 3.30 15.94
N LYS A 7 2.50 4.30 16.77
CA LYS A 7 1.12 4.56 17.24
C LYS A 7 0.13 4.79 16.10
N ARG A 8 0.53 5.52 15.05
CA ARG A 8 -0.31 5.74 13.87
C ARG A 8 -0.55 4.44 13.11
N GLN A 9 0.48 3.64 12.92
CA GLN A 9 0.38 2.33 12.28
C GLN A 9 -0.57 1.40 13.05
N ASP A 10 -0.42 1.29 14.37
CA ASP A 10 -1.30 0.48 15.21
C ASP A 10 -2.76 0.94 15.11
N SER A 11 -2.99 2.25 15.08
CA SER A 11 -4.35 2.82 14.91
C SER A 11 -4.95 2.49 13.55
N LEU A 12 -4.14 2.46 12.48
CA LEU A 12 -4.57 2.09 11.14
C LEU A 12 -4.82 0.59 11.01
N LYS A 13 -3.99 -0.25 11.64
CA LYS A 13 -4.22 -1.69 11.76
C LYS A 13 -5.56 -1.96 12.45
N ALA A 14 -5.89 -1.23 13.51
CA ALA A 14 -7.18 -1.33 14.18
C ALA A 14 -8.36 -0.83 13.31
N ALA A 15 -8.20 0.28 12.58
CA ALA A 15 -9.28 0.88 11.79
C ALA A 15 -9.61 0.10 10.50
N TYR A 16 -8.59 -0.45 9.84
CA TYR A 16 -8.75 -1.14 8.55
C TYR A 16 -8.73 -2.67 8.68
N GLY A 17 -8.26 -3.21 9.81
CA GLY A 17 -8.35 -4.64 10.11
C GLY A 17 -7.83 -5.54 8.99
N THR A 18 -8.72 -6.38 8.45
CA THR A 18 -8.40 -7.33 7.37
C THR A 18 -7.88 -6.66 6.11
N LEU A 19 -8.38 -5.47 5.77
CA LEU A 19 -7.91 -4.72 4.60
C LEU A 19 -6.44 -4.31 4.76
N TYR A 20 -6.01 -3.97 5.99
CA TYR A 20 -4.60 -3.64 6.23
C TYR A 20 -3.71 -4.83 5.89
N THR A 21 -4.05 -6.00 6.42
CA THR A 21 -3.29 -7.24 6.20
C THR A 21 -3.29 -7.62 4.72
N GLU A 22 -4.44 -7.52 4.04
CA GLU A 22 -4.58 -7.87 2.62
C GLU A 22 -3.75 -6.94 1.73
N VAL A 23 -3.77 -5.62 1.96
CA VAL A 23 -2.96 -4.67 1.18
C VAL A 23 -1.46 -4.82 1.45
N SER A 24 -1.06 -5.06 2.69
CA SER A 24 0.35 -5.36 3.04
C SER A 24 0.84 -6.61 2.31
N GLN A 25 0.04 -7.68 2.30
CA GLN A 25 0.33 -8.91 1.57
C GLN A 25 0.44 -8.67 0.05
N LEU A 26 -0.49 -7.93 -0.55
CA LEU A 26 -0.48 -7.62 -1.99
C LEU A 26 0.78 -6.85 -2.41
N LEU A 27 1.22 -5.86 -1.60
CA LEU A 27 2.45 -5.11 -1.89
C LEU A 27 3.70 -5.99 -1.74
N ARG A 28 3.74 -6.85 -0.72
CA ARG A 28 4.83 -7.80 -0.51
C ARG A 28 4.96 -8.78 -1.67
N GLU A 29 3.85 -9.29 -2.19
CA GLU A 29 3.83 -10.23 -3.32
C GLU A 29 4.18 -9.56 -4.64
N ALA A 30 3.74 -8.32 -4.85
CA ALA A 30 4.10 -7.54 -6.04
C ALA A 30 5.56 -7.07 -6.03
N ASP A 31 6.13 -6.84 -4.84
CA ASP A 31 7.50 -6.39 -4.58
C ASP A 31 8.00 -5.32 -5.58
N PRO A 32 7.28 -4.19 -5.73
CA PRO A 32 7.44 -3.27 -6.86
C PRO A 32 8.83 -2.62 -6.93
N ILE A 33 9.52 -2.49 -5.79
CA ILE A 33 10.89 -1.95 -5.72
C ILE A 33 11.90 -2.98 -5.23
N ARG A 34 11.54 -4.26 -5.22
CA ARG A 34 12.46 -5.38 -4.98
C ARG A 34 13.11 -5.41 -3.60
N LEU A 35 12.42 -4.95 -2.55
CA LEU A 35 12.92 -5.05 -1.17
C LEU A 35 12.84 -6.48 -0.64
N ILE A 36 11.77 -7.21 -0.98
CA ILE A 36 11.57 -8.57 -0.48
C ILE A 36 12.58 -9.53 -1.13
N VAL A 37 12.80 -9.41 -2.44
CA VAL A 37 13.77 -10.26 -3.15
C VAL A 37 15.22 -10.08 -2.67
N ILE A 38 15.58 -8.93 -2.09
CA ILE A 38 16.91 -8.70 -1.48
C ILE A 38 16.98 -9.10 0.00
N GLY A 39 15.91 -9.69 0.55
CA GLY A 39 15.87 -10.22 1.91
C GLY A 39 15.43 -9.22 2.99
N ALA A 40 14.71 -8.15 2.63
CA ALA A 40 14.06 -7.32 3.63
C ALA A 40 12.93 -8.09 4.35
N PRO A 41 12.56 -7.70 5.59
CA PRO A 41 11.44 -8.31 6.31
C PRO A 41 10.10 -8.21 5.57
N ASP A 42 9.17 -9.13 5.86
CA ASP A 42 7.85 -9.16 5.23
C ASP A 42 6.99 -7.90 5.51
N ASP A 43 7.26 -7.21 6.63
CA ASP A 43 6.57 -5.98 7.02
C ASP A 43 7.26 -4.70 6.52
N GLU A 44 8.23 -4.81 5.62
CA GLU A 44 9.00 -3.68 5.10
C GLU A 44 8.09 -2.62 4.44
N TYR A 45 7.01 -3.04 3.78
CA TYR A 45 6.05 -2.14 3.12
C TYR A 45 4.92 -1.62 4.02
N ASP A 46 4.83 -2.06 5.29
CA ASP A 46 3.78 -1.61 6.22
C ASP A 46 3.70 -0.08 6.38
N PRO A 47 4.79 0.69 6.30
CA PRO A 47 4.67 2.13 6.35
C PRO A 47 4.01 2.78 5.13
N GLU A 48 4.24 2.24 3.93
CA GLU A 48 3.58 2.65 2.69
C GLU A 48 2.10 2.27 2.77
N VAL A 49 1.78 1.07 3.27
CA VAL A 49 0.38 0.65 3.54
C VAL A 49 -0.31 1.70 4.43
N SER A 50 0.38 2.17 5.46
CA SER A 50 -0.13 3.18 6.40
C SER A 50 -0.37 4.57 5.79
N THR A 51 0.18 4.87 4.62
CA THR A 51 -0.11 6.11 3.88
C THR A 51 -1.06 5.90 2.70
N ILE A 52 -1.08 4.71 2.10
CA ILE A 52 -2.00 4.32 1.03
C ILE A 52 -3.44 4.20 1.54
N LEU A 53 -3.69 3.43 2.61
CA LEU A 53 -5.05 3.09 3.06
C LEU A 53 -5.95 4.32 3.32
N PRO A 54 -5.49 5.38 4.02
CA PRO A 54 -6.32 6.57 4.22
C PRO A 54 -6.73 7.28 2.94
N ARG A 55 -5.95 7.13 1.86
CA ARG A 55 -6.17 7.79 0.57
C ARG A 55 -7.07 6.99 -0.36
N LEU A 56 -7.28 5.69 -0.11
CA LEU A 56 -8.15 4.85 -0.95
C LEU A 56 -9.59 5.37 -1.04
N ARG A 57 -10.08 6.09 -0.03
CA ARG A 57 -11.39 6.78 -0.07
C ARG A 57 -11.52 7.85 -1.16
N GLU A 58 -10.40 8.34 -1.69
CA GLU A 58 -10.36 9.31 -2.79
C GLU A 58 -10.44 8.64 -4.16
N ALA A 59 -10.16 7.33 -4.23
CA ALA A 59 -10.12 6.59 -5.48
C ALA A 59 -11.53 6.23 -5.97
N LYS A 60 -11.75 6.37 -7.28
CA LYS A 60 -13.00 5.97 -7.96
C LYS A 60 -12.76 4.86 -8.99
N SER A 61 -11.51 4.44 -9.15
CA SER A 61 -11.08 3.47 -10.15
C SER A 61 -9.74 2.83 -9.76
N PRO A 62 -9.39 1.67 -10.34
CA PRO A 62 -8.05 1.09 -10.19
C PRO A 62 -6.92 2.05 -10.59
N ARG A 63 -7.18 2.92 -11.57
CA ARG A 63 -6.22 3.93 -12.03
C ARG A 63 -5.94 4.99 -10.98
N ASP A 64 -6.93 5.36 -10.18
CA ASP A 64 -6.73 6.26 -9.06
C ASP A 64 -5.91 5.60 -7.95
N VAL A 65 -6.16 4.31 -7.68
CA VAL A 65 -5.34 3.51 -6.76
C VAL A 65 -3.89 3.47 -7.25
N GLN A 66 -3.66 3.20 -8.54
CA GLN A 66 -2.32 3.22 -9.13
C GLN A 66 -1.59 4.54 -8.91
N ARG A 67 -2.28 5.67 -9.12
CA ARG A 67 -1.72 7.00 -8.86
C ARG A 67 -1.40 7.21 -7.37
N ILE A 68 -2.23 6.71 -6.46
CA ILE A 68 -1.97 6.78 -5.02
C ILE A 68 -0.77 5.93 -4.66
N VAL A 69 -0.76 4.65 -5.02
CA VAL A 69 0.32 3.70 -4.68
C VAL A 69 1.66 4.18 -5.24
N HIS A 70 1.74 4.45 -6.55
CA HIS A 70 2.98 4.96 -7.16
C HIS A 70 3.43 6.28 -6.52
N GLY A 71 2.50 7.19 -6.23
CA GLY A 71 2.80 8.46 -5.58
C GLY A 71 3.37 8.30 -4.17
N GLU A 72 2.87 7.36 -3.38
CA GLU A 72 3.43 7.03 -2.07
C GLU A 72 4.84 6.43 -2.21
N PHE A 73 5.04 5.46 -3.11
CA PHE A 73 6.37 4.90 -3.33
C PHE A 73 7.37 5.96 -3.82
N ALA A 74 6.98 6.84 -4.74
CA ALA A 74 7.83 7.94 -5.19
C ALA A 74 8.10 8.96 -4.08
N HIS A 75 7.18 9.16 -3.13
CA HIS A 75 7.39 10.00 -1.97
C HIS A 75 8.41 9.40 -0.98
N TRP A 76 8.30 8.10 -0.69
CA TRP A 76 9.15 7.40 0.28
C TRP A 76 10.55 7.09 -0.25
N PHE A 77 10.66 6.70 -1.52
CA PHE A 77 11.90 6.19 -2.11
C PHE A 77 12.47 7.08 -3.23
N GLY A 78 11.73 8.11 -3.65
CA GLY A 78 12.08 8.91 -4.82
C GLY A 78 11.62 8.27 -6.13
N ALA A 79 11.38 9.11 -7.14
CA ALA A 79 10.82 8.68 -8.42
C ALA A 79 11.73 7.71 -9.21
N GLU A 80 13.05 7.80 -9.03
CA GLU A 80 14.01 6.91 -9.68
C GLU A 80 13.88 5.46 -9.16
N ILE A 81 13.84 5.29 -7.83
CA ILE A 81 13.71 3.97 -7.21
C ILE A 81 12.30 3.41 -7.40
N ALA A 82 11.27 4.26 -7.30
CA ALA A 82 9.88 3.85 -7.52
C ALA A 82 9.61 3.38 -8.96
N GLY A 83 10.44 3.78 -9.94
CA GLY A 83 10.26 3.37 -11.33
C GLY A 83 8.96 3.89 -11.96
N PRO A 84 8.57 3.35 -13.13
CA PRO A 84 7.39 3.80 -13.86
C PRO A 84 6.08 3.34 -13.21
N ALA A 85 5.05 4.18 -13.27
CA ALA A 85 3.74 3.85 -12.73
C ALA A 85 3.13 2.56 -13.32
N THR A 86 3.52 2.16 -14.53
CA THR A 86 3.07 0.92 -15.17
C THR A 86 3.39 -0.34 -14.37
N ASP A 87 4.45 -0.31 -13.56
CA ASP A 87 4.86 -1.45 -12.73
C ASP A 87 3.86 -1.70 -11.58
N TYR A 88 3.01 -0.72 -11.27
CA TYR A 88 2.01 -0.77 -10.21
C TYR A 88 0.62 -1.19 -10.69
N VAL A 89 0.41 -1.43 -12.00
CA VAL A 89 -0.94 -1.71 -12.54
C VAL A 89 -1.57 -2.92 -11.85
N GLY A 90 -0.89 -4.06 -11.82
CA GLY A 90 -1.43 -5.31 -11.26
C GLY A 90 -1.79 -5.17 -9.79
N VAL A 91 -0.85 -4.72 -8.96
CA VAL A 91 -1.08 -4.55 -7.51
C VAL A 91 -2.18 -3.53 -7.22
N SER A 92 -2.35 -2.51 -8.05
CA SER A 92 -3.38 -1.49 -7.88
C SER A 92 -4.78 -2.01 -8.22
N GLU A 93 -4.89 -2.90 -9.21
CA GLU A 93 -6.15 -3.59 -9.51
C GLU A 93 -6.57 -4.49 -8.35
N ASP A 94 -5.62 -5.20 -7.75
CA ASP A 94 -5.91 -6.10 -6.62
C ASP A 94 -6.25 -5.32 -5.35
N ILE A 95 -5.53 -4.24 -5.05
CA ILE A 95 -5.89 -3.32 -3.95
C ILE A 95 -7.28 -2.72 -4.18
N TRP A 96 -7.64 -2.36 -5.41
CA TRP A 96 -8.99 -1.85 -5.72
C TRP A 96 -10.08 -2.89 -5.47
N LYS A 97 -9.84 -4.16 -5.84
CA LYS A 97 -10.77 -5.26 -5.53
C LYS A 97 -10.94 -5.44 -4.02
N ALA A 98 -9.83 -5.46 -3.27
CA ALA A 98 -9.84 -5.57 -1.81
C ALA A 98 -10.59 -4.41 -1.15
N TRP A 99 -10.35 -3.17 -1.62
CA TRP A 99 -11.05 -1.97 -1.16
C TRP A 99 -12.56 -2.06 -1.36
N ASN A 100 -13.02 -2.44 -2.56
CA ASN A 100 -14.44 -2.57 -2.83
C ASN A 100 -15.10 -3.67 -1.99
N LYS A 101 -14.43 -4.80 -1.80
CA LYS A 101 -14.90 -5.88 -0.91
C LYS A 101 -15.06 -5.40 0.53
N PHE A 102 -14.10 -4.63 1.03
CA PHE A 102 -14.14 -4.04 2.36
C PHE A 102 -15.35 -3.11 2.55
N HIS A 103 -15.69 -2.29 1.54
CA HIS A 103 -16.86 -1.39 1.58
C HIS A 103 -18.20 -2.13 1.49
N LEU A 104 -18.23 -3.27 0.80
CA LEU A 104 -19.45 -4.09 0.70
C LEU A 104 -19.72 -4.92 1.96
N SER A 105 -18.73 -5.03 2.86
CA SER A 105 -18.78 -5.87 4.06
C SER A 105 -18.85 -5.05 5.37
N ALA A 106 -18.80 -3.72 5.29
CA ALA A 106 -18.84 -2.78 6.41
C ALA A 106 -20.19 -2.07 6.48
#